data_AF-A0A7S1R017-F1
#
_entry.id   AF-A0A7S1R017-F1
#
_cell.length_a   1.000
_cell.length_b   1.000
_cell.length_c   1.000
_cell.angle_alpha   90.00
_cell.angle_beta   90.00
_cell.angle_gamma   90.00
#
_symmetry.space_group_name_H-M   'P 1'
#
loop_
_entity.id
_entity.type
_entity.pdbx_description
1 polymer ?
#
loop_
_entity_poly.entity_id
_entity_poly.type
_entity_poly.pdbx_seq_one_letter_code
_entity_poly.pdbx_strand_id
1 'polypeptide(L)'
;LAVDELSLVERFIELMIDLLDQLPTRRFFRPLLVDKHFVVRCRGAKVAQLPEARLMNQLLGILRYYENFEIDDNTGAPLTRRDITDMHYERLQLLQRVCFQDFPDNAALRQLSLMNVSNLDTKDALLQQFGPLPLEVLKVLCAKVCFLDVSKDSTLAAMEEAAKAAAEAAEK
;
A
#
# COMPACT_ATOMS: atom_id res chain seq x y z
N LEU A 1 -16.54 -9.60 -15.68
CA LEU A 1 -15.75 -10.84 -15.67
C LEU A 1 -16.70 -12.00 -15.85
N ALA A 2 -16.33 -12.99 -16.66
CA ALA A 2 -17.00 -14.29 -16.61
C ALA A 2 -16.77 -14.94 -15.24
N VAL A 3 -17.67 -15.82 -14.81
CA VAL A 3 -17.59 -16.50 -13.50
C VAL A 3 -16.26 -17.24 -13.34
N ASP A 4 -15.76 -17.85 -14.43
CA ASP A 4 -14.50 -18.58 -14.45
C ASP A 4 -13.28 -17.68 -14.21
N GLU A 5 -13.32 -16.43 -14.71
CA GLU A 5 -12.25 -15.45 -14.51
C GLU A 5 -12.17 -15.01 -13.03
N LEU A 6 -13.32 -14.84 -12.38
CA LEU A 6 -13.35 -14.49 -10.95
C LEU A 6 -12.83 -15.64 -10.09
N SER A 7 -13.25 -16.86 -10.39
CA SER A 7 -12.75 -18.08 -9.73
C SER A 7 -11.22 -18.22 -9.88
N LEU A 8 -10.68 -17.92 -11.07
CA LEU A 8 -9.24 -17.90 -11.28
C LEU A 8 -8.52 -16.88 -10.37
N VAL A 9 -9.08 -15.67 -10.23
CA VAL A 9 -8.51 -14.63 -9.35
C VAL A 9 -8.55 -15.07 -7.89
N GLU A 10 -9.65 -15.69 -7.45
CA GLU A 10 -9.79 -16.22 -6.08
C GLU A 10 -8.75 -17.30 -5.80
N ARG A 11 -8.57 -18.27 -6.72
CA ARG A 11 -7.54 -19.30 -6.62
C ARG A 11 -6.13 -18.75 -6.66
N PHE A 12 -5.91 -17.67 -7.43
CA PHE A 12 -4.62 -17.01 -7.44
C PHE A 12 -4.30 -16.36 -6.08
N ILE A 13 -5.28 -15.69 -5.46
CA ILE A 13 -5.09 -15.11 -4.12
C ILE A 13 -4.85 -16.20 -3.07
N GLU A 14 -5.55 -17.32 -3.17
CA GLU A 14 -5.32 -18.51 -2.32
C GLU A 14 -3.87 -19.01 -2.43
N LEU A 15 -3.34 -19.13 -3.66
CA LEU A 15 -1.94 -19.47 -3.88
C LEU A 15 -0.99 -18.44 -3.22
N MET A 16 -1.30 -17.15 -3.29
CA MET A 16 -0.46 -16.13 -2.63
C MET A 16 -0.48 -16.28 -1.10
N ILE A 17 -1.61 -16.70 -0.52
CA ILE A 17 -1.74 -16.97 0.92
C ILE A 17 -0.85 -18.16 1.29
N ASP A 18 -0.95 -19.27 0.56
CA ASP A 18 -0.17 -20.48 0.83
C ASP A 18 1.34 -20.21 0.77
N LEU A 19 1.78 -19.38 -0.19
CA LEU A 19 3.17 -18.96 -0.31
C LEU A 19 3.64 -18.07 0.86
N LEU A 20 2.76 -17.32 1.51
CA LEU A 20 3.11 -16.51 2.69
C LEU A 20 3.00 -17.26 4.02
N ASP A 21 2.21 -18.32 4.07
CA ASP A 21 1.96 -19.12 5.27
C ASP A 21 3.18 -19.99 5.64
N GLN A 22 4.00 -20.34 4.65
CA GLN A 22 5.20 -21.16 4.87
C GLN A 22 6.46 -20.29 4.93
N LEU A 23 7.21 -20.36 6.05
CA LEU A 23 8.45 -19.59 6.24
C LEU A 23 9.47 -19.69 5.08
N PRO A 24 9.74 -20.88 4.49
CA PRO A 24 10.71 -20.99 3.41
C PRO A 24 10.36 -20.19 2.16
N THR A 25 9.07 -20.14 1.79
CA THR A 25 8.58 -19.37 0.64
C THR A 25 8.39 -17.91 0.98
N ARG A 26 7.83 -17.62 2.17
CA ARG A 26 7.59 -16.27 2.69
C ARG A 26 8.84 -15.39 2.65
N ARG A 27 9.99 -15.94 3.08
CA ARG A 27 11.26 -15.21 3.19
C ARG A 27 11.61 -14.38 1.95
N PHE A 28 11.38 -14.95 0.77
CA PHE A 28 11.70 -14.30 -0.51
C PHE A 28 10.45 -13.72 -1.18
N PHE A 29 9.30 -14.35 -0.96
CA PHE A 29 8.06 -13.96 -1.60
C PHE A 29 7.43 -12.70 -0.99
N ARG A 30 7.49 -12.54 0.34
CA ARG A 30 6.88 -11.39 1.02
C ARG A 30 7.46 -10.05 0.55
N PRO A 31 8.79 -9.84 0.50
CA PRO A 31 9.34 -8.58 -0.02
C PRO A 31 8.87 -8.27 -1.44
N LEU A 32 8.75 -9.28 -2.31
CA LEU A 32 8.24 -9.13 -3.66
C LEU A 32 6.76 -8.73 -3.68
N LEU A 33 5.93 -9.35 -2.84
CA LEU A 33 4.50 -9.05 -2.77
C LEU A 33 4.24 -7.61 -2.30
N VAL A 34 5.00 -7.16 -1.29
CA VAL A 34 4.97 -5.79 -0.77
C VAL A 34 5.43 -4.80 -1.83
N ASP A 35 6.53 -5.08 -2.54
CA ASP A 35 7.05 -4.23 -3.64
C ASP A 35 6.03 -4.07 -4.78
N LYS A 36 5.23 -5.11 -5.06
CA LYS A 36 4.16 -5.02 -6.07
C LYS A 36 2.90 -4.32 -5.59
N HIS A 37 2.80 -3.96 -4.31
CA HIS A 37 1.60 -3.36 -3.72
C HIS A 37 0.34 -4.18 -4.04
N PHE A 38 0.48 -5.50 -4.05
CA PHE A 38 -0.51 -6.42 -4.62
C PHE A 38 -1.89 -6.26 -3.96
N VAL A 39 -1.94 -6.28 -2.62
CA VAL A 39 -3.18 -6.14 -1.85
C VAL A 39 -3.89 -4.82 -2.14
N VAL A 40 -3.13 -3.72 -2.23
CA VAL A 40 -3.68 -2.38 -2.50
C VAL A 40 -4.27 -2.32 -3.91
N ARG A 41 -3.55 -2.86 -4.90
CA ARG A 41 -4.03 -2.92 -6.30
C ARG A 41 -5.28 -3.77 -6.44
N CYS A 42 -5.31 -4.95 -5.82
CA CYS A 42 -6.48 -5.83 -5.87
C CYS A 42 -7.70 -5.16 -5.24
N ARG A 43 -7.54 -4.46 -4.11
CA ARG A 43 -8.64 -3.71 -3.47
C ARG A 43 -9.08 -2.48 -4.26
N GLY A 44 -8.17 -1.84 -5.00
CA GLY A 44 -8.48 -0.72 -5.87
C GLY A 44 -9.08 -1.11 -7.22
N ALA A 45 -9.02 -2.39 -7.60
CA ALA A 45 -9.54 -2.86 -8.88
C ALA A 45 -11.07 -2.78 -8.94
N LYS A 46 -11.61 -2.51 -10.14
CA LYS A 46 -13.07 -2.49 -10.39
C LYS A 46 -13.74 -3.81 -9.99
N VAL A 47 -13.02 -4.93 -10.12
CA VAL A 47 -13.50 -6.26 -9.73
C VAL A 47 -13.84 -6.33 -8.24
N ALA A 48 -13.08 -5.66 -7.37
CA ALA A 48 -13.33 -5.66 -5.92
C ALA A 48 -14.62 -4.94 -5.52
N GLN A 49 -15.17 -4.10 -6.40
CA GLN A 49 -16.43 -3.39 -6.19
C GLN A 49 -17.66 -4.21 -6.62
N LEU A 50 -17.46 -5.34 -7.30
CA LEU A 50 -18.54 -6.22 -7.71
C LEU A 50 -19.13 -6.97 -6.50
N PRO A 51 -20.47 -7.14 -6.42
CA PRO A 51 -21.09 -7.87 -5.31
C PRO A 51 -20.66 -9.34 -5.25
N GLU A 52 -20.32 -9.94 -6.40
CA GLU A 52 -19.84 -11.32 -6.52
C GLU A 52 -18.44 -11.49 -5.94
N ALA A 53 -17.62 -10.44 -5.87
CA ALA A 53 -16.23 -10.49 -5.40
C ALA A 53 -16.10 -10.55 -3.87
N ARG A 54 -17.15 -10.95 -3.16
CA ARG A 54 -17.15 -11.06 -1.68
C ARG A 54 -16.08 -12.02 -1.19
N LEU A 55 -15.95 -13.21 -1.81
CA LEU A 55 -14.96 -14.20 -1.42
C LEU A 55 -13.55 -13.70 -1.71
N MET A 56 -13.31 -13.15 -2.91
CA MET A 56 -12.06 -12.47 -3.24
C MET A 56 -11.66 -11.43 -2.17
N ASN A 57 -12.58 -10.57 -1.73
CA ASN A 57 -12.31 -9.56 -0.71
C ASN A 57 -11.99 -10.16 0.67
N GLN A 58 -12.62 -11.28 1.03
CA GLN A 58 -12.31 -12.03 2.25
C GLN A 58 -10.90 -12.64 2.18
N LEU A 59 -10.55 -13.26 1.05
CA LEU A 59 -9.21 -13.81 0.79
C LEU A 59 -8.14 -12.71 0.85
N LEU A 60 -8.39 -11.53 0.27
CA LEU A 60 -7.49 -10.37 0.41
C LEU A 60 -7.35 -9.90 1.86
N GLY A 61 -8.36 -10.10 2.70
CA GLY A 61 -8.28 -9.87 4.14
C GLY A 61 -7.30 -10.82 4.82
N ILE A 62 -7.37 -12.11 4.49
CA ILE A 62 -6.46 -13.15 4.99
C ILE A 62 -5.04 -12.91 4.49
N LEU A 63 -4.88 -12.59 3.20
CA LEU A 63 -3.57 -12.29 2.62
C LEU A 63 -2.89 -11.10 3.32
N ARG A 64 -3.64 -10.03 3.59
CA ARG A 64 -3.14 -8.86 4.34
C ARG A 64 -2.70 -9.23 5.76
N TYR A 65 -3.41 -10.15 6.41
CA TYR A 65 -3.02 -10.63 7.73
C TYR A 65 -1.66 -11.35 7.66
N TYR A 66 -1.49 -12.30 6.74
CA TYR A 66 -0.22 -12.99 6.57
C TYR A 66 0.91 -12.04 6.17
N GLU A 67 0.67 -11.11 5.26
CA GLU A 67 1.66 -10.09 4.87
C GLU A 67 2.18 -9.27 6.07
N ASN A 68 1.34 -8.99 7.06
CA ASN A 68 1.69 -8.19 8.24
C ASN A 68 1.88 -9.04 9.51
N PHE A 69 1.95 -10.36 9.38
CA PHE A 69 2.14 -11.26 10.51
C PHE A 69 3.48 -10.95 11.21
N GLU A 70 3.44 -10.92 12.54
CA GLU A 70 4.51 -10.43 13.42
C GLU A 70 5.62 -11.49 13.60
N ILE A 71 6.29 -11.81 12.50
CA ILE A 71 7.38 -12.79 12.43
C ILE A 71 8.55 -12.22 11.62
N ASP A 72 9.76 -12.55 12.03
CA ASP A 72 10.97 -12.25 11.27
C ASP A 72 11.08 -13.21 10.07
N ASP A 73 11.09 -12.67 8.86
CA ASP A 73 11.15 -13.44 7.61
C ASP A 73 12.46 -14.24 7.43
N ASN A 74 13.55 -13.84 8.10
CA ASN A 74 14.84 -14.52 8.02
C ASN A 74 15.01 -15.60 9.11
N THR A 75 14.70 -15.26 10.36
CA THR A 75 14.92 -16.15 11.50
C THR A 75 13.71 -17.04 11.81
N GLY A 76 12.51 -16.64 11.38
CA GLY A 76 11.25 -17.27 11.77
C GLY A 76 10.87 -17.03 13.23
N ALA A 77 11.60 -16.18 13.95
CA ALA A 77 11.27 -15.83 15.33
C ALA A 77 10.09 -14.85 15.37
N PRO A 78 9.19 -14.97 16.36
CA PRO A 78 8.13 -13.99 16.56
C PRO A 78 8.72 -12.62 16.90
N LEU A 79 8.17 -11.57 16.32
CA LEU A 79 8.57 -10.19 16.61
C LEU A 79 8.05 -9.77 17.98
N THR A 80 8.85 -9.04 18.74
CA THR A 80 8.40 -8.46 20.01
C THR A 80 7.59 -7.19 19.75
N ARG A 81 6.76 -6.78 20.72
CA ARG A 81 6.04 -5.49 20.65
C ARG A 81 6.97 -4.30 20.43
N ARG A 82 8.18 -4.37 20.97
CA ARG A 82 9.20 -3.33 20.77
C ARG A 82 9.64 -3.30 19.31
N ASP A 83 9.96 -4.45 18.72
CA ASP A 83 10.39 -4.53 17.32
C ASP A 83 9.31 -3.99 16.38
N ILE A 84 8.05 -4.34 16.62
CA ILE A 84 6.91 -3.84 15.85
C ILE A 84 6.78 -2.33 15.97
N THR A 85 6.97 -1.79 17.18
CA THR A 85 6.94 -0.35 17.43
C THR A 85 8.10 0.34 16.70
N ASP A 86 9.32 -0.17 16.85
CA ASP A 86 10.52 0.40 16.22
C ASP A 86 10.36 0.42 14.68
N MET A 87 9.90 -0.68 14.07
CA MET A 87 9.59 -0.74 12.63
C MET A 87 8.52 0.26 12.18
N HIS A 88 7.50 0.50 13.02
CA HIS A 88 6.47 1.49 12.73
C HIS A 88 7.05 2.93 12.74
N TYR A 89 7.85 3.26 13.76
CA TYR A 89 8.51 4.56 13.87
C TYR A 89 9.50 4.79 12.72
N GLU A 90 10.28 3.79 12.32
CA GLU A 90 11.20 3.90 11.19
C GLU A 90 10.49 4.28 9.89
N ARG A 91 9.34 3.67 9.61
CA ARG A 91 8.53 3.97 8.41
C ARG A 91 8.02 5.40 8.42
N LEU A 92 7.53 5.88 9.56
CA LEU A 92 7.02 7.25 9.69
C LEU A 92 8.15 8.28 9.68
N GLN A 93 9.29 7.99 10.30
CA GLN A 93 10.46 8.86 10.25
C GLN A 93 11.04 8.96 8.84
N LEU A 94 11.04 7.86 8.08
CA LEU A 94 11.41 7.89 6.65
C LEU A 94 10.49 8.84 5.88
N LEU A 95 9.17 8.74 6.09
CA LEU A 95 8.19 9.64 5.49
C LEU A 95 8.45 11.10 5.87
N GLN A 96 8.63 11.40 7.16
CA GLN A 96 8.92 12.76 7.65
C GLN A 96 10.21 13.32 7.05
N ARG A 97 11.26 12.49 6.95
CA ARG A 97 12.55 12.89 6.35
C ARG A 97 12.39 13.23 4.88
N VAL A 98 11.68 12.42 4.10
CA VAL A 98 11.39 12.68 2.68
C VAL A 98 10.57 13.96 2.52
N CYS A 99 9.52 14.14 3.32
CA CYS A 99 8.71 15.36 3.31
C CYS A 99 9.55 16.61 3.59
N PHE A 100 10.48 16.54 4.54
CA PHE A 100 11.34 17.67 4.89
C PHE A 100 12.39 18.00 3.82
N GLN A 101 13.00 16.98 3.21
CA GLN A 101 14.10 17.16 2.25
C GLN A 101 13.62 17.61 0.88
N ASP A 102 12.53 17.02 0.38
CA ASP A 102 12.14 17.15 -1.02
C ASP A 102 11.06 18.19 -1.29
N PHE A 103 10.34 18.62 -0.24
CA PHE A 103 9.23 19.57 -0.38
C PHE A 103 9.39 20.78 0.56
N PRO A 104 10.49 21.56 0.44
CA PRO A 104 10.71 22.73 1.29
C PRO A 104 9.65 23.83 1.06
N ASP A 105 9.09 23.91 -0.15
CA ASP A 105 8.14 24.94 -0.56
C ASP A 105 6.68 24.64 -0.18
N ASN A 106 6.35 23.36 0.07
CA ASN A 106 4.99 22.96 0.40
C ASN A 106 4.77 23.01 1.91
N ALA A 107 4.09 24.07 2.37
CA ALA A 107 3.86 24.32 3.79
C ALA A 107 3.16 23.16 4.51
N ALA A 108 2.22 22.46 3.86
CA ALA A 108 1.50 21.33 4.46
C ALA A 108 2.43 20.13 4.73
N LEU A 109 3.28 19.77 3.77
CA LEU A 109 4.25 18.68 3.94
C LEU A 109 5.36 19.02 4.94
N ARG A 110 5.74 20.30 5.00
CA ARG A 110 6.67 20.78 6.03
C ARG A 110 6.07 20.67 7.43
N GLN A 111 4.80 21.01 7.61
CA GLN A 111 4.10 20.78 8.88
C GLN A 111 4.09 19.29 9.24
N LEU A 112 3.74 18.41 8.28
CA LEU A 112 3.76 16.96 8.46
C LEU A 112 5.11 16.44 8.95
N SER A 113 6.21 16.94 8.38
CA SER A 113 7.56 16.53 8.79
C SER A 113 7.90 16.83 10.26
N LEU A 114 7.21 17.79 10.88
CA LEU A 114 7.44 18.23 12.26
C LEU A 114 6.38 17.70 13.24
N MET A 115 5.33 17.03 12.76
CA MET A 115 4.29 16.48 13.64
C MET A 115 4.82 15.32 14.48
N ASN A 116 4.22 15.10 15.63
CA ASN A 116 4.43 13.89 16.42
C ASN A 116 3.86 12.67 15.68
N VAL A 117 4.51 11.52 15.87
CA VAL A 117 4.09 10.23 15.29
C VAL A 117 2.66 9.87 15.69
N SER A 118 2.24 10.16 16.92
CA SER A 118 0.86 9.89 17.37
C SER A 118 -0.23 10.68 16.64
N ASN A 119 0.12 11.77 15.96
CA ASN A 119 -0.83 12.50 15.11
C ASN A 119 -0.76 12.03 13.65
N LEU A 120 0.06 11.04 13.33
CA LEU A 120 0.26 10.49 11.98
C LEU A 120 0.09 8.97 11.91
N ASP A 121 -0.18 8.29 13.03
CA ASP A 121 -0.26 6.82 13.10
C ASP A 121 -1.63 6.26 12.69
N THR A 122 -2.68 7.09 12.67
CA THR A 122 -4.04 6.67 12.30
C THR A 122 -4.35 6.91 10.82
N LYS A 123 -5.19 6.05 10.27
CA LYS A 123 -5.70 6.17 8.89
C LYS A 123 -6.35 7.54 8.65
N ASP A 124 -7.19 8.00 9.59
CA ASP A 124 -7.96 9.23 9.42
C ASP A 124 -7.04 10.46 9.45
N ALA A 125 -6.02 10.46 10.31
CA ALA A 125 -5.02 11.51 10.32
C ALA A 125 -4.22 11.54 9.01
N LEU A 126 -3.78 10.40 8.51
CA LEU A 126 -3.11 10.31 7.21
C LEU A 126 -4.01 10.84 6.07
N LEU A 127 -5.30 10.49 6.06
CA LEU A 127 -6.24 10.99 5.05
C LEU A 127 -6.44 12.51 5.13
N GLN A 128 -6.49 13.09 6.33
CA GLN A 128 -6.58 14.54 6.49
C GLN A 128 -5.34 15.26 5.96
N GLN A 129 -4.15 14.69 6.15
CA GLN A 129 -2.91 15.31 5.69
C GLN A 129 -2.65 15.10 4.19
N PHE A 130 -2.92 13.91 3.66
CA PHE A 130 -2.63 13.55 2.27
C PHE A 130 -3.78 13.85 1.30
N GLY A 131 -5.03 13.88 1.77
CA GLY A 131 -6.22 14.15 0.96
C GLY A 131 -6.20 15.46 0.18
N PRO A 132 -5.76 16.61 0.75
CA PRO A 132 -5.74 17.88 0.03
C PRO A 132 -4.52 18.05 -0.90
N LEU A 133 -3.59 17.10 -0.95
CA LEU A 133 -2.38 17.24 -1.75
C LEU A 133 -2.64 16.96 -3.24
N PRO A 134 -1.99 17.70 -4.14
CA PRO A 134 -2.10 17.44 -5.57
C PRO A 134 -1.45 16.11 -5.94
N LEU A 135 -2.00 15.45 -6.97
CA LEU A 135 -1.55 14.14 -7.43
C LEU A 135 -0.05 14.11 -7.78
N GLU A 136 0.48 15.17 -8.37
CA GLU A 136 1.92 15.24 -8.73
C GLU A 136 2.84 15.19 -7.51
N VAL A 137 2.43 15.80 -6.39
CA VAL A 137 3.19 15.74 -5.14
C VAL A 137 3.12 14.35 -4.54
N LEU A 138 1.93 13.72 -4.55
CA LEU A 138 1.75 12.36 -4.07
C LEU A 138 2.56 11.34 -4.88
N LYS A 139 2.69 11.53 -6.21
CA LYS A 139 3.53 10.67 -7.07
C LYS A 139 4.99 10.69 -6.65
N VAL A 140 5.56 11.88 -6.45
CA VAL A 140 6.96 12.02 -6.02
C VAL A 140 7.16 11.40 -4.63
N LEU A 141 6.21 11.61 -3.72
CA LEU A 141 6.25 11.01 -2.39
C LEU A 141 6.20 9.48 -2.44
N CYS A 142 5.25 8.91 -3.20
CA CYS A 142 5.09 7.47 -3.37
C CYS A 142 6.31 6.82 -4.04
N ALA A 143 6.96 7.51 -4.98
CA ALA A 143 8.19 7.02 -5.61
C ALA A 143 9.34 6.88 -4.60
N LYS A 144 9.42 7.76 -3.60
CA LYS A 144 10.51 7.77 -2.62
C LYS A 144 10.25 6.93 -1.38
N VAL A 145 9.01 6.91 -0.89
CA VAL A 145 8.63 6.21 0.35
C VAL A 145 8.14 4.79 0.06
N CYS A 146 7.40 4.60 -1.02
CA CYS A 146 6.73 3.33 -1.35
C CYS A 146 7.38 2.60 -2.54
N PHE A 147 8.44 3.16 -3.12
CA PHE A 147 9.08 2.65 -4.35
C PHE A 147 8.13 2.51 -5.54
N LEU A 148 7.03 3.28 -5.54
CA LEU A 148 6.03 3.31 -6.60
C LEU A 148 6.40 4.36 -7.65
N ASP A 149 7.17 3.94 -8.65
CA ASP A 149 7.60 4.80 -9.74
C ASP A 149 6.70 4.63 -10.97
N VAL A 150 5.94 5.68 -11.29
CA VAL A 150 5.02 5.69 -12.43
C VAL A 150 5.75 5.49 -13.77
N SER A 151 7.01 5.91 -13.86
CA SER A 151 7.79 5.76 -15.10
C SER A 151 8.13 4.30 -15.44
N LYS A 152 8.10 3.40 -14.44
CA LYS A 152 8.51 2.00 -14.57
C LYS A 152 7.34 1.03 -14.68
N ASP A 153 6.13 1.48 -14.37
CA ASP A 153 4.96 0.60 -14.29
C ASP A 153 3.83 1.10 -15.20
N SER A 154 3.59 0.36 -16.27
CA SER A 154 2.54 0.64 -17.25
C SER A 154 1.13 0.65 -16.64
N THR A 155 0.92 -0.11 -15.56
CA THR A 155 -0.38 -0.14 -14.87
C THR A 155 -0.63 1.15 -14.10
N LEU A 156 0.40 1.75 -13.52
CA LEU A 156 0.28 3.04 -12.82
C LEU A 156 0.02 4.18 -13.81
N ALA A 157 0.63 4.14 -15.00
CA ALA A 157 0.35 5.10 -16.06
C ALA A 157 -1.12 5.08 -16.48
N ALA A 158 -1.70 3.89 -16.67
CA ALA A 158 -3.13 3.74 -16.98
C ALA A 158 -4.04 4.21 -15.83
N MET A 159 -3.63 3.97 -14.58
CA MET A 159 -4.36 4.47 -13.41
C MET A 159 -4.28 6.01 -13.29
N GLU A 160 -3.16 6.62 -13.66
CA GLU A 160 -3.00 8.08 -13.70
C GLU A 160 -3.92 8.71 -14.73
N GLU A 161 -3.98 8.16 -15.95
CA GLU A 161 -4.91 8.64 -16.98
C GLU A 161 -6.37 8.52 -16.52
N ALA A 162 -6.73 7.40 -15.90
CA ALA A 162 -8.07 7.21 -15.33
C ALA A 162 -8.36 8.21 -14.20
N ALA A 163 -7.38 8.52 -13.35
CA ALA A 163 -7.53 9.49 -12.27
C ALA A 163 -7.67 10.93 -12.79
N LYS A 164 -6.90 11.31 -13.82
CA LYS A 164 -7.03 12.61 -14.49
C LYS A 164 -8.40 12.75 -15.15
N ALA A 165 -8.85 11.74 -15.90
CA ALA A 165 -10.17 11.72 -16.50
C ALA A 165 -11.30 11.81 -15.45
N ALA A 166 -11.14 11.17 -14.28
CA ALA A 166 -12.10 11.27 -13.19
C ALA A 166 -12.11 12.66 -12.52
N ALA A 167 -10.95 13.30 -12.36
CA ALA A 167 -10.84 14.67 -11.84
C ALA A 167 -11.49 15.68 -12.81
N GLU A 168 -11.23 15.55 -14.11
CA GLU A 168 -11.85 16.39 -15.16
C GLU A 168 -13.37 16.18 -15.26
N ALA A 169 -13.87 14.99 -14.95
CA ALA A 169 -15.29 14.69 -14.91
C ALA A 169 -15.98 15.22 -13.63
N ALA A 170 -15.25 15.38 -12.52
CA ALA A 170 -15.77 15.94 -11.27
C ALA A 170 -15.79 17.48 -11.26
N GLU A 171 -15.01 18.12 -12.14
CA GLU A 171 -15.01 19.57 -12.36
C GLU A 171 -16.10 20.05 -13.36
N LYS A 172 -16.82 19.13 -14.01
CA LYS A 172 -17.97 19.40 -14.91
C LYS A 172 -19.30 19.17 -14.21
#